data_AF-A0A7Z8VH62-F1
#
_entry.id   AF-A0A7Z8VH62-F1
#
_cell.length_a   1.000
_cell.length_b   1.000
_cell.length_c   1.000
_cell.angle_alpha   90.00
_cell.angle_beta   90.00
_cell.angle_gamma   90.00
#
_symmetry.space_group_name_H-M   'P 1'
#
loop_
_entity.id
_entity.type
_entity.pdbx_description
1 polymer ?
#
loop_
_entity_poly.entity_id
_entity_poly.type
_entity_poly.pdbx_seq_one_letter_code
_entity_poly.pdbx_strand_id
1 'polypeptide(L)'
;MAQALFKSWFVDFDPVKAKIAAREAGGTAEQANLAATQVISGKTEAQLEVMKTRQSEQYEELKATAELFPDAMQESELGSVPVGWDASEIGKEVTVVGGGTPSTKNPDFWENGTLHWTTPKDLSNLNDKILIETSRKITEQGLAKISSGLLPINTVLMSSRAPVGYLA
;
A
#
# COMPACT_ATOMS: atom_id res chain seq x y z
N MET A 1 -3.51 -13.21 -2.65
CA MET A 1 -2.82 -12.70 -3.85
C MET A 1 -1.97 -11.47 -3.53
N ALA A 2 -2.54 -10.39 -2.97
CA ALA A 2 -1.79 -9.17 -2.63
C ALA A 2 -0.58 -9.39 -1.69
N GLN A 3 -0.69 -10.25 -0.66
CA GLN A 3 0.43 -10.55 0.24
C GLN A 3 1.63 -11.19 -0.48
N ALA A 4 1.37 -12.06 -1.46
CA ALA A 4 2.43 -12.71 -2.23
C ALA A 4 3.15 -11.72 -3.16
N LEU A 5 2.39 -10.82 -3.81
CA LEU A 5 2.95 -9.74 -4.62
C LEU A 5 3.78 -8.78 -3.76
N PHE A 6 3.26 -8.37 -2.61
CA PHE A 6 3.99 -7.49 -1.69
C PHE A 6 5.31 -8.12 -1.24
N LYS A 7 5.28 -9.40 -0.83
CA LYS A 7 6.49 -10.11 -0.43
C LYS A 7 7.49 -10.17 -1.59
N SER A 8 7.05 -10.57 -2.78
CA SER A 8 7.90 -10.66 -3.96
C SER A 8 8.54 -9.31 -4.31
N TRP A 9 7.77 -8.23 -4.34
CA TRP A 9 8.24 -6.95 -4.86
C TRP A 9 9.02 -6.12 -3.83
N PHE A 10 8.62 -6.18 -2.56
CA PHE A 10 9.08 -5.24 -1.54
C PHE A 10 9.80 -5.88 -0.35
N VAL A 11 9.87 -7.22 -0.30
CA VAL A 11 10.64 -7.95 0.71
C VAL A 11 11.74 -8.77 0.06
N ASP A 12 11.40 -9.53 -0.97
CA ASP A 12 12.34 -10.38 -1.70
C ASP A 12 13.02 -9.64 -2.86
N PHE A 13 12.47 -8.50 -3.28
CA PHE A 13 12.94 -7.66 -4.39
C PHE A 13 13.08 -8.42 -5.72
N ASP A 14 12.17 -9.35 -6.00
CA ASP A 14 12.23 -10.22 -7.19
C ASP A 14 12.31 -9.44 -8.51
N PRO A 15 11.57 -8.32 -8.74
CA PRO A 15 11.71 -7.56 -9.98
C PRO A 15 13.12 -6.96 -10.18
N VAL A 16 13.75 -6.50 -9.09
CA VAL A 16 15.12 -5.94 -9.10
C VAL A 16 16.13 -7.05 -9.37
N LYS A 17 15.98 -8.21 -8.71
CA LYS A 17 16.84 -9.38 -8.92
C LYS A 17 16.73 -9.93 -10.33
N ALA A 18 15.52 -9.94 -10.91
CA ALA A 18 15.33 -10.35 -12.31
C ALA A 18 16.05 -9.42 -13.29
N LYS A 19 16.02 -8.10 -13.03
CA LYS A 19 16.81 -7.13 -13.81
C LYS A 19 18.30 -7.38 -13.70
N ILE A 20 18.81 -7.58 -12.48
CA ILE A 20 20.23 -7.87 -12.23
C ILE A 20 20.66 -9.12 -13.00
N ALA A 21 19.92 -10.22 -12.88
CA ALA A 21 20.24 -11.47 -13.57
C ALA A 21 20.26 -11.30 -15.11
N ALA A 22 19.33 -10.53 -15.67
CA ALA A 22 19.32 -10.23 -17.10
C ALA A 22 20.55 -9.40 -17.53
N ARG A 23 20.99 -8.42 -16.71
CA ARG A 23 22.19 -7.63 -16.97
C ARG A 23 23.47 -8.46 -16.86
N GLU A 24 23.57 -9.32 -15.86
CA GLU A 24 24.70 -10.23 -15.66
C GLU A 24 24.84 -11.23 -16.80
N ALA A 25 23.72 -11.64 -17.41
CA ALA A 25 23.70 -12.45 -18.62
C ALA A 25 24.07 -11.67 -19.90
N GLY A 26 24.44 -10.39 -19.80
CA GLY A 26 24.79 -9.52 -20.93
C GLY A 26 23.59 -8.89 -21.64
N GLY A 27 22.41 -8.91 -21.01
CA GLY A 27 21.18 -8.37 -21.57
C GLY A 27 21.13 -6.84 -21.61
N THR A 28 20.34 -6.32 -22.55
CA THR A 28 20.06 -4.89 -22.69
C THR A 28 19.16 -4.38 -21.56
N ALA A 29 19.01 -3.05 -21.46
CA ALA A 29 18.06 -2.44 -20.52
C ALA A 29 16.62 -2.90 -20.78
N GLU A 30 16.25 -3.07 -22.05
CA GLU A 30 14.94 -3.55 -22.46
C GLU A 30 14.71 -5.00 -22.01
N GLN A 31 15.73 -5.86 -22.12
CA GLN A 31 15.65 -7.25 -21.66
C GLN A 31 15.56 -7.34 -20.13
N ALA A 32 16.27 -6.47 -19.41
CA ALA A 32 16.12 -6.36 -17.95
C ALA A 32 14.70 -5.90 -17.55
N ASN A 33 14.15 -4.89 -18.22
CA ASN A 33 12.77 -4.45 -18.01
C ASN A 33 11.75 -5.53 -18.36
N LEU A 34 11.99 -6.32 -19.41
CA LEU A 34 11.13 -7.45 -19.76
C LEU A 34 11.16 -8.52 -18.65
N ALA A 35 12.34 -8.85 -18.10
CA ALA A 35 12.47 -9.80 -17.00
C ALA A 35 11.68 -9.34 -15.75
N ALA A 36 11.77 -8.06 -15.37
CA ALA A 36 10.94 -7.50 -14.31
C ALA A 36 9.43 -7.55 -14.65
N THR A 37 9.05 -7.23 -15.89
CA THR A 37 7.65 -7.31 -16.35
C THR A 37 7.08 -8.72 -16.20
N GLN A 38 7.88 -9.75 -16.51
CA GLN A 38 7.48 -11.16 -16.32
C GLN A 38 7.24 -11.49 -14.84
N VAL A 39 8.11 -11.06 -13.94
CA VAL A 39 7.95 -11.26 -12.49
C VAL A 39 6.72 -10.52 -11.95
N ILE A 40 6.56 -9.24 -12.32
CA ILE A 40 5.46 -8.39 -11.88
C ILE A 40 4.11 -8.98 -12.30
N SER A 41 3.99 -9.39 -13.56
CA SER A 41 2.73 -9.88 -14.11
C SER A 41 2.48 -11.37 -13.86
N GLY A 42 3.51 -12.12 -13.45
CA GLY A 42 3.50 -13.59 -13.42
C GLY A 42 3.32 -14.24 -14.80
N LYS A 43 3.60 -13.50 -15.89
CA LYS A 43 3.41 -13.96 -17.28
C LYS A 43 4.73 -14.39 -17.91
N THR A 44 4.64 -15.37 -18.80
CA THR A 44 5.76 -15.73 -19.68
C THR A 44 5.96 -14.67 -20.77
N GLU A 45 7.13 -14.63 -21.38
CA GLU A 45 7.42 -13.76 -22.52
C GLU A 45 6.40 -13.93 -23.66
N ALA A 46 6.05 -15.17 -24.01
CA ALA A 46 5.03 -15.44 -25.03
C ALA A 46 3.65 -14.87 -24.66
N GLN A 47 3.27 -14.91 -23.38
CA GLN A 47 2.01 -14.31 -22.91
C GLN A 47 2.08 -12.78 -22.95
N LEU A 48 3.24 -12.19 -22.67
CA LEU A 48 3.44 -10.75 -22.76
C LEU A 48 3.40 -10.25 -24.21
N GLU A 49 3.95 -11.00 -25.18
CA GLU A 49 3.84 -10.66 -26.60
C GLU A 49 2.38 -10.69 -27.10
N VAL A 50 1.61 -11.67 -26.64
CA VAL A 50 0.15 -11.70 -26.90
C VAL A 50 -0.54 -10.50 -26.24
N MET A 51 -0.15 -10.15 -25.01
CA MET A 51 -0.73 -9.01 -24.29
C MET A 51 -0.40 -7.68 -24.97
N LYS A 52 0.84 -7.51 -25.43
CA LYS A 52 1.29 -6.32 -26.17
C LYS A 52 0.44 -6.05 -27.42
N THR A 53 -0.02 -7.09 -28.09
CA THR A 53 -0.87 -6.97 -29.29
C THR A 53 -2.36 -6.84 -28.98
N ARG A 54 -2.87 -7.52 -27.94
CA ARG A 54 -4.32 -7.61 -27.65
C ARG A 54 -4.80 -6.65 -26.57
N GLN A 55 -3.88 -6.18 -25.72
CA GLN A 55 -4.12 -5.39 -24.51
C GLN A 55 -2.96 -4.39 -24.33
N SER A 56 -2.70 -3.57 -25.36
CA SER A 56 -1.53 -2.70 -25.42
C SER A 56 -1.45 -1.74 -24.23
N GLU A 57 -2.56 -1.16 -23.80
CA GLU A 57 -2.61 -0.25 -22.64
C GLU A 57 -2.14 -0.95 -21.34
N GLN A 58 -2.70 -2.12 -21.04
CA GLN A 58 -2.31 -2.90 -19.86
C GLN A 58 -0.86 -3.37 -19.93
N TYR A 59 -0.34 -3.65 -21.13
CA TYR A 59 1.08 -3.99 -21.31
C TYR A 59 1.98 -2.78 -21.01
N GLU A 60 1.63 -1.59 -21.50
CA GLU A 60 2.39 -0.37 -21.21
C GLU A 60 2.34 -0.01 -19.71
N GLU A 61 1.22 -0.22 -19.02
CA GLU A 61 1.14 -0.06 -17.56
C GLU A 61 2.08 -1.01 -16.81
N LEU A 62 2.14 -2.29 -17.21
CA LEU A 62 3.05 -3.27 -16.62
C LEU A 62 4.51 -2.90 -16.88
N LYS A 63 4.83 -2.44 -18.09
CA LYS A 63 6.17 -1.99 -18.45
C LYS A 63 6.56 -0.74 -17.65
N ALA A 64 5.68 0.25 -17.54
CA ALA A 64 5.90 1.44 -16.73
C ALA A 64 6.13 1.07 -15.25
N THR A 65 5.38 0.09 -14.73
CA THR A 65 5.59 -0.43 -13.37
C THR A 65 6.96 -1.09 -13.23
N ALA A 66 7.39 -1.89 -14.22
CA ALA A 66 8.71 -2.50 -14.21
C ALA A 66 9.85 -1.48 -14.23
N GLU A 67 9.68 -0.36 -14.94
CA GLU A 67 10.65 0.74 -15.01
C GLU A 67 10.88 1.43 -13.65
N LEU A 68 9.91 1.37 -12.72
CA LEU A 68 10.06 1.93 -11.36
C LEU A 68 11.06 1.16 -10.49
N PHE A 69 11.37 -0.10 -10.82
CA PHE A 69 12.34 -0.90 -10.07
C PHE A 69 13.75 -0.69 -10.64
N PRO A 70 14.78 -0.43 -9.81
CA PRO A 70 16.16 -0.33 -10.30
C PRO A 70 16.70 -1.69 -10.75
N ASP A 71 17.86 -1.69 -11.40
CA ASP A 71 18.59 -2.91 -11.84
C ASP A 71 19.86 -3.18 -11.02
N ALA A 72 19.91 -2.66 -9.79
CA ALA A 72 21.03 -2.84 -8.86
C ALA A 72 20.57 -2.78 -7.40
N MET A 73 21.41 -3.33 -6.51
CA MET A 73 21.25 -3.28 -5.06
C MET A 73 22.34 -2.41 -4.42
N GLN A 74 22.06 -1.86 -3.24
CA GLN A 74 22.99 -1.14 -2.37
C GLN A 74 22.92 -1.70 -0.95
N GLU A 75 24.01 -1.55 -0.19
CA GLU A 75 24.03 -1.91 1.23
C GLU A 75 23.32 -0.85 2.08
N SER A 76 22.50 -1.30 3.03
CA SER A 76 21.82 -0.43 4.01
C SER A 76 21.84 -1.06 5.41
N GLU A 77 21.40 -0.31 6.41
CA GLU A 77 21.26 -0.81 7.78
C GLU A 77 20.24 -1.97 7.92
N LEU A 78 19.32 -2.13 6.97
CA LEU A 78 18.34 -3.22 6.91
C LEU A 78 18.79 -4.38 6.00
N GLY A 79 20.06 -4.37 5.57
CA GLY A 79 20.61 -5.31 4.60
C GLY A 79 20.62 -4.75 3.17
N SER A 80 20.79 -5.63 2.20
CA SER A 80 20.85 -5.26 0.79
C SER A 80 19.47 -4.82 0.29
N VAL A 81 19.35 -3.58 -0.20
CA VAL A 81 18.11 -2.96 -0.69
C VAL A 81 18.29 -2.46 -2.12
N PRO A 82 17.21 -2.21 -2.88
CA PRO A 82 17.33 -1.65 -4.23
C PRO A 82 18.02 -0.28 -4.24
N VAL A 83 18.79 0.02 -5.29
CA VAL A 83 19.45 1.34 -5.41
C VAL A 83 18.43 2.48 -5.38
N GLY A 84 18.73 3.53 -4.60
CA GLY A 84 17.85 4.68 -4.40
C GLY A 84 16.79 4.48 -3.31
N TRP A 85 16.80 3.34 -2.61
CA TRP A 85 15.99 3.11 -1.43
C TRP A 85 16.81 3.37 -0.16
N ASP A 86 16.18 4.04 0.81
CA ASP A 86 16.77 4.35 2.10
C ASP A 86 15.94 3.77 3.24
N ALA A 87 16.62 3.39 4.33
CA ALA A 87 15.96 3.00 5.56
C ALA A 87 15.50 4.26 6.32
N SER A 88 14.25 4.26 6.78
CA SER A 88 13.70 5.35 7.59
C SER A 88 12.72 4.80 8.63
N GLU A 89 12.52 5.60 9.67
CA GLU A 89 11.52 5.33 10.70
C GLU A 89 10.17 5.90 10.24
N ILE A 90 9.09 5.14 10.40
CA ILE A 90 7.75 5.57 9.96
C ILE A 90 7.36 6.96 10.50
N GLY A 91 7.75 7.30 11.73
CA GLY A 91 7.47 8.61 12.33
C GLY A 91 8.18 9.81 11.68
N LYS A 92 9.17 9.57 10.82
CA LYS A 92 9.83 10.61 9.99
C LYS A 92 9.10 10.82 8.67
N GLU A 93 8.46 9.77 8.14
CA GLU A 93 7.80 9.79 6.83
C GLU A 93 6.32 10.16 6.89
N VAL A 94 5.65 9.91 8.03
CA VAL A 94 4.22 10.15 8.17
C VAL A 94 3.87 10.87 9.48
N THR A 95 2.79 11.66 9.44
CA THR A 95 2.18 12.21 10.66
C THR A 95 1.24 11.18 11.25
N VAL A 96 1.54 10.70 12.46
CA VAL A 96 0.70 9.76 13.19
C VAL A 96 -0.17 10.53 14.18
N VAL A 97 -1.48 10.40 14.06
CA VAL A 97 -2.45 10.98 15.01
C VAL A 97 -3.30 9.90 15.66
N GLY A 98 -3.64 10.10 16.93
CA GLY A 98 -4.54 9.23 17.68
C GLY A 98 -5.99 9.66 17.55
N GLY A 99 -6.90 8.69 17.54
CA GLY A 99 -8.34 8.94 17.70
C GLY A 99 -8.77 9.03 19.16
N GLY A 100 -10.08 9.11 19.37
CA GLY A 100 -10.67 9.18 20.70
C GLY A 100 -12.13 8.70 20.70
N THR A 101 -12.60 8.30 21.87
CA THR A 101 -13.99 7.97 22.11
C THR A 101 -14.60 9.05 23.00
N PRO A 102 -15.40 9.97 22.44
CA PRO A 102 -16.15 10.92 23.24
C PRO A 102 -17.11 10.18 24.17
N SER A 103 -17.54 10.83 25.26
CA SER A 103 -18.39 10.18 26.27
C SER A 103 -19.61 9.53 25.60
N THR A 104 -19.73 8.21 25.70
CA THR A 104 -20.85 7.45 25.14
C THR A 104 -22.17 7.71 25.86
N LYS A 105 -22.09 8.32 27.04
CA LYS A 105 -23.25 8.71 27.85
C LYS A 105 -23.82 10.08 27.48
N ASN A 106 -23.11 10.86 26.66
CA ASN A 106 -23.61 12.16 26.20
C ASN A 106 -24.27 12.01 24.83
N PRO A 107 -25.61 12.05 24.73
CA PRO A 107 -26.32 11.87 23.46
C PRO A 107 -25.97 12.94 22.42
N ASP A 108 -25.63 14.17 22.84
CA ASP A 108 -25.27 15.27 21.94
C ASP A 108 -24.07 14.96 21.03
N PHE A 109 -23.24 13.99 21.42
CA PHE A 109 -22.11 13.56 20.61
C PHE A 109 -22.50 12.55 19.53
N TRP A 110 -23.64 11.87 19.63
CA TRP A 110 -23.96 10.70 18.80
C TRP A 110 -25.29 10.82 18.05
N GLU A 111 -26.32 11.40 18.66
CA GLU A 111 -27.64 11.51 18.05
C GLU A 111 -27.61 12.45 16.84
N ASN A 112 -28.19 12.00 15.73
CA ASN A 112 -28.17 12.70 14.43
C ASN A 112 -26.74 12.98 13.89
N GLY A 113 -25.74 12.20 14.32
CA GLY A 113 -24.39 12.28 13.80
C GLY A 113 -24.32 11.92 12.31
N THR A 114 -23.55 12.70 11.54
CA THR A 114 -23.36 12.51 10.10
C THR A 114 -21.92 12.16 9.74
N LEU A 115 -20.98 12.36 10.66
CA LEU A 115 -19.55 12.11 10.45
C LEU A 115 -19.20 10.68 10.81
N HIS A 116 -18.45 9.98 9.96
CA HIS A 116 -18.03 8.62 10.22
C HIS A 116 -17.12 8.53 11.45
N TRP A 117 -17.44 7.63 12.38
CA TRP A 117 -16.61 7.36 13.54
C TRP A 117 -16.13 5.91 13.54
N THR A 118 -14.85 5.76 13.18
CA THR A 118 -14.26 4.45 12.91
C THR A 118 -13.82 3.72 14.17
N THR A 119 -14.10 2.43 14.23
CA THR A 119 -13.61 1.49 15.25
C THR A 119 -12.85 0.32 14.60
N PRO A 120 -12.06 -0.44 15.38
CA PRO A 120 -11.43 -1.66 14.85
C PRO A 120 -12.42 -2.68 14.27
N LYS A 121 -13.68 -2.67 14.70
CA LYS A 121 -14.74 -3.55 14.15
C LYS A 121 -15.15 -3.13 12.73
N ASP A 122 -15.12 -1.84 12.43
CA ASP A 122 -15.40 -1.37 11.07
C ASP A 122 -14.27 -1.82 10.14
N LEU A 123 -13.01 -1.74 10.59
CA LEU A 123 -11.84 -2.21 9.84
C LEU A 123 -11.80 -3.74 9.65
N SER A 124 -12.34 -4.51 10.61
CA SER A 124 -12.31 -5.97 10.56
C SER A 124 -13.25 -6.58 9.51
N ASN A 125 -14.28 -5.82 9.12
CA ASN A 125 -15.35 -6.31 8.26
C ASN A 125 -15.18 -5.88 6.80
N LEU A 126 -14.05 -5.25 6.48
CA LEU A 126 -13.79 -4.79 5.11
C LEU A 126 -13.45 -5.97 4.21
N ASN A 127 -14.14 -6.02 3.07
CA ASN A 127 -13.81 -6.94 1.98
C ASN A 127 -12.63 -6.42 1.14
N ASP A 128 -12.42 -5.10 1.15
CA ASP A 128 -11.32 -4.41 0.49
C ASP A 128 -10.50 -3.58 1.51
N LYS A 129 -9.63 -2.69 1.02
CA LYS A 129 -8.83 -1.79 1.86
C LYS A 129 -9.36 -0.36 1.86
N ILE A 130 -10.63 -0.14 1.51
CA ILE A 130 -11.21 1.18 1.39
C ILE A 130 -12.41 1.29 2.33
N LEU A 131 -12.28 2.07 3.40
CA LEU A 131 -13.38 2.32 4.32
C LEU A 131 -14.32 3.40 3.76
N ILE A 132 -15.53 3.00 3.36
CA ILE A 132 -16.55 3.92 2.82
C ILE A 132 -17.60 4.32 3.87
N GLU A 133 -17.94 3.41 4.81
CA GLU A 133 -19.00 3.62 5.78
C GLU A 133 -18.63 3.00 7.14
N THR A 134 -19.19 3.54 8.22
CA THR A 134 -18.95 3.09 9.60
C THR A 134 -20.25 2.73 10.28
N SER A 135 -20.21 1.76 11.19
CA SER A 135 -21.39 1.33 11.95
C SER A 135 -21.99 2.43 12.84
N ARG A 136 -21.19 3.43 13.21
CA ARG A 136 -21.62 4.58 14.02
C ARG A 136 -21.15 5.87 13.39
N LYS A 137 -21.93 6.92 13.62
CA LYS A 137 -21.61 8.30 13.23
C LYS A 137 -21.61 9.19 14.45
N ILE A 138 -20.90 10.31 14.34
CA ILE A 138 -20.71 11.29 15.41
C ILE A 138 -21.13 12.67 14.93
N THR A 139 -21.51 13.54 15.86
CA THR A 139 -21.82 14.96 15.58
C THR A 139 -20.53 15.78 15.58
N GLU A 140 -20.61 17.02 15.08
CA GLU A 140 -19.52 18.02 15.18
C GLU A 140 -19.07 18.25 16.65
N GLN A 141 -20.02 18.21 17.59
CA GLN A 141 -19.70 18.36 19.02
C GLN A 141 -18.89 17.19 19.56
N GLY A 142 -19.20 15.96 19.10
CA GLY A 142 -18.41 14.78 19.43
C GLY A 142 -17.04 14.81 18.77
N LEU A 143 -16.96 15.22 17.50
CA LEU A 143 -15.69 15.40 16.78
C LEU A 143 -14.75 16.36 17.52
N ALA A 144 -15.26 17.47 18.05
CA ALA A 144 -14.48 18.44 18.81
C ALA A 144 -13.84 17.87 20.10
N LYS A 145 -14.19 16.64 20.51
CA LYS A 145 -13.54 15.92 21.62
C LYS A 145 -12.46 14.94 21.18
N ILE A 146 -12.20 14.81 19.88
CA ILE A 146 -11.22 13.89 19.30
C ILE A 146 -9.96 14.66 18.91
N SER A 147 -8.80 14.23 19.42
CA SER A 147 -7.51 14.91 19.21
C SER A 147 -7.06 14.99 17.74
N SER A 148 -7.38 13.99 16.93
CA SER A 148 -7.06 14.01 15.49
C SER A 148 -7.95 14.96 14.68
N GLY A 149 -9.09 15.38 15.23
CA GLY A 149 -10.16 15.97 14.43
C GLY A 149 -10.64 15.03 13.31
N LEU A 150 -11.19 15.63 12.25
CA LEU A 150 -11.64 14.92 11.06
C LEU A 150 -10.45 14.70 10.12
N LEU A 151 -10.18 13.44 9.79
CA LEU A 151 -9.09 13.08 8.89
C LEU A 151 -9.50 13.31 7.43
N PRO A 152 -8.59 13.82 6.58
CA PRO A 152 -8.83 13.92 5.15
C PRO A 152 -9.09 12.55 4.50
N ILE A 153 -9.84 12.56 3.40
CA ILE A 153 -9.97 11.40 2.51
C ILE A 153 -8.56 10.98 2.04
N ASN A 154 -8.33 9.67 1.88
CA ASN A 154 -7.05 9.02 1.57
C ASN A 154 -6.03 8.99 2.74
N THR A 155 -6.50 9.16 3.98
CA THR A 155 -5.69 8.87 5.17
C THR A 155 -5.71 7.37 5.47
N VAL A 156 -4.54 6.76 5.69
CA VAL A 156 -4.43 5.36 6.14
C VAL A 156 -4.86 5.24 7.60
N LEU A 157 -5.80 4.34 7.87
CA LEU A 157 -6.24 4.00 9.22
C LEU A 157 -5.59 2.69 9.67
N MET A 158 -5.08 2.65 10.90
CA MET A 158 -4.54 1.43 11.50
C MET A 158 -5.12 1.18 12.89
N SER A 159 -5.59 -0.03 13.16
CA SER A 159 -5.91 -0.43 14.54
C SER A 159 -4.62 -0.65 15.35
N SER A 160 -4.37 0.23 16.32
CA SER A 160 -3.23 0.11 17.25
C SER A 160 -3.56 -0.70 18.51
N ARG A 161 -4.84 -1.03 18.72
CA ARG A 161 -5.35 -1.79 19.87
C ARG A 161 -6.24 -2.92 19.39
N ALA A 162 -6.33 -3.97 20.20
CA ALA A 162 -6.93 -5.27 19.87
C ALA A 162 -8.22 -5.17 19.02
N PRO A 163 -8.27 -5.84 17.85
CA PRO A 163 -7.16 -6.51 17.15
C PRO A 163 -6.19 -5.51 16.51
N VAL A 164 -4.88 -5.76 16.63
CA VAL A 164 -3.83 -4.88 16.10
C VAL A 164 -3.56 -5.18 14.61
N GLY A 165 -3.36 -4.14 13.81
CA GLY A 165 -2.86 -4.25 12.43
C GLY A 165 -3.94 -4.33 11.35
N TYR A 166 -5.21 -4.04 11.65
CA TYR A 166 -6.21 -3.83 10.61
C TYR A 166 -5.99 -2.48 9.95
N LEU A 167 -6.03 -2.48 8.61
CA LEU A 167 -5.74 -1.34 7.76
C LEU A 167 -6.91 -1.07 6.82
N ALA A 168 -7.18 0.23 6.62
CA ALA A 168 -8.11 0.76 5.63
C ALA A 168 -7.67 2.15 5.16
#